data_AF-A0A2D5TRR9-F1
#
_entry.id   AF-A0A2D5TRR9-F1
#
_cell.length_a   1.000
_cell.length_b   1.000
_cell.length_c   1.000
_cell.angle_alpha   90.00
_cell.angle_beta   90.00
_cell.angle_gamma   90.00
#
_symmetry.space_group_name_H-M   'P 1'
#
loop_
_entity.id
_entity.type
_entity.pdbx_description
1 polymer ?
#
loop_
_entity_poly.entity_id
_entity_poly.type
_entity_poly.pdbx_seq_one_letter_code
_entity_poly.pdbx_strand_id
1 'polypeptide(L)' 'MKKFVSYLYIFGGIALIGIGIQYFLKDLETYRVIFGFETENKYYYLIFRVIFGALVIWAGISRIQRN' A
#
# COMPACT_ATOMS: atom_id res chain seq x y z
N MET A 1 -4.30 -22.23 7.90
CA MET A 1 -4.92 -21.13 7.13
C MET A 1 -4.69 -19.73 7.73
N LYS A 2 -4.71 -19.53 9.06
CA LYS A 2 -4.58 -18.18 9.67
C LYS A 2 -3.25 -17.46 9.37
N LYS A 3 -2.14 -18.20 9.29
CA LYS A 3 -0.81 -17.66 8.95
C LYS A 3 -0.71 -17.26 7.47
N PHE A 4 -1.32 -18.02 6.56
CA PHE A 4 -1.36 -17.71 5.13
C PHE A 4 -2.02 -16.34 4.86
N VAL A 5 -3.15 -16.09 5.51
CA VAL A 5 -3.83 -14.78 5.43
C VAL A 5 -2.91 -13.65 5.86
N SER A 6 -2.14 -13.84 6.94
CA SER A 6 -1.22 -12.81 7.44
C SER A 6 -0.09 -12.50 6.46
N TYR A 7 0.46 -13.52 5.79
CA TYR A 7 1.45 -13.31 4.74
C TYR A 7 0.88 -12.57 3.53
N LEU A 8 -0.38 -12.82 3.15
CA LEU A 8 -1.05 -12.07 2.08
C LEU A 8 -1.12 -10.57 2.39
N TYR A 9 -1.42 -10.19 3.65
CA TYR A 9 -1.41 -8.78 4.06
C TYR A 9 0.00 -8.17 3.93
N ILE A 10 1.03 -8.87 4.38
CA ILE A 10 2.41 -8.37 4.32
C ILE A 10 2.86 -8.18 2.86
N PHE A 11 2.73 -9.22 2.04
CA PHE A 11 3.11 -9.14 0.62
C PHE A 11 2.25 -8.13 -0.14
N GLY A 12 0.95 -8.09 0.14
CA GLY A 12 0.03 -7.12 -0.46
C GLY A 12 0.43 -5.68 -0.13
N GLY A 13 0.75 -5.39 1.12
CA GLY A 13 1.19 -4.05 1.52
C GLY A 13 2.54 -3.65 0.91
N ILE A 14 3.51 -4.57 0.84
CA ILE A 14 4.79 -4.32 0.15
C ILE A 14 4.56 -4.04 -1.33
N ALA A 15 3.74 -4.84 -2.01
CA ALA A 15 3.40 -4.64 -3.42
C ALA A 15 2.71 -3.28 -3.65
N LEU A 16 1.82 -2.89 -2.74
CA LEU A 16 1.09 -1.62 -2.82
C LEU A 16 2.05 -0.41 -2.75
N ILE A 17 3.05 -0.48 -1.86
CA ILE A 17 4.12 0.53 -1.75
C ILE A 17 5.01 0.49 -2.99
N GLY A 18 5.47 -0.68 -3.42
CA GLY A 18 6.37 -0.85 -4.56
C GLY A 18 5.75 -0.30 -5.86
N ILE A 19 4.49 -0.65 -6.13
CA ILE A 19 3.72 -0.09 -7.25
C ILE A 19 3.57 1.42 -7.07
N GLY A 20 3.25 1.89 -5.86
CA GLY A 20 3.18 3.33 -5.55
C GLY A 20 4.45 4.08 -5.94
N ILE A 21 5.63 3.55 -5.59
CA ILE A 21 6.92 4.15 -5.93
C ILE A 21 7.13 4.12 -7.45
N GLN A 22 6.84 3.00 -8.13
CA GLN A 22 6.98 2.92 -9.58
C GLN A 22 6.14 3.95 -10.33
N TYR A 23 4.90 4.19 -9.89
CA TYR A 23 4.04 5.20 -10.50
C TYR A 23 4.52 6.61 -10.16
N PHE A 24 4.95 6.86 -8.91
CA PHE A 24 5.52 8.14 -8.50
C PHE A 24 6.68 8.58 -9.41
N LEU A 25 7.53 7.64 -9.83
CA LEU A 25 8.66 7.89 -10.73
C LEU A 25 8.27 8.15 -12.20
N LYS A 26 7.01 7.95 -12.57
CA LYS A 26 6.51 8.14 -13.95
C LYS A 26 5.95 9.53 -14.24
N ASP A 27 5.96 10.45 -13.27
CA ASP A 27 5.47 11.85 -13.41
C ASP A 27 4.16 11.96 -14.22
N LEU A 28 3.14 11.24 -13.76
CA LEU A 28 1.82 11.21 -14.41
C LEU A 28 1.07 12.52 -14.14
N GLU A 29 0.22 12.93 -15.08
CA GLU A 29 -0.68 14.09 -14.89
C GLU A 29 -1.65 13.85 -13.73
N THR A 30 -2.18 12.63 -13.61
CA THR A 30 -3.13 12.25 -12.57
C THR A 30 -2.77 10.91 -11.98
N TYR A 31 -2.78 10.82 -10.65
CA TYR A 31 -2.49 9.62 -9.88
C TYR A 31 -3.75 9.07 -9.21
N ARG A 32 -4.08 7.80 -9.47
CA ARG A 32 -5.17 7.12 -8.78
C ARG A 32 -4.72 6.58 -7.42
N VAL A 33 -5.26 7.18 -6.36
CA VAL A 33 -4.95 6.88 -4.96
C VAL A 33 -5.60 5.54 -4.57
N ILE A 34 -6.87 5.51 -4.16
CA ILE A 34 -7.69 4.31 -3.87
C ILE A 34 -9.18 4.66 -4.06
N PHE A 35 -10.05 3.68 -4.35
CA PHE A 35 -11.52 3.83 -4.39
C PHE A 35 -12.03 4.97 -5.30
N GLY A 36 -11.37 5.22 -6.42
CA GLY A 36 -11.74 6.28 -7.35
C GLY A 36 -11.26 7.68 -6.96
N PHE A 37 -10.57 7.84 -5.83
CA PHE A 37 -9.87 9.09 -5.52
C PHE A 37 -8.64 9.23 -6.40
N GLU A 38 -8.49 10.41 -6.96
CA GLU A 38 -7.40 10.79 -7.85
C GLU A 38 -6.76 12.09 -7.33
N THR A 39 -5.48 12.29 -7.62
CA THR A 39 -4.74 13.50 -7.25
C THR A 39 -3.71 13.85 -8.31
N GLU A 40 -3.55 15.14 -8.58
CA GLU A 40 -2.50 15.67 -9.45
C GLU A 40 -1.16 15.81 -8.70
N ASN A 41 -1.19 15.74 -7.37
CA ASN A 41 0.02 15.87 -6.55
C ASN A 41 0.65 14.49 -6.27
N LYS A 42 1.74 14.20 -6.98
CA LYS A 42 2.51 12.96 -6.82
C LYS A 42 2.95 12.68 -5.38
N TYR A 43 3.24 13.70 -4.58
CA TYR A 43 3.66 13.53 -3.19
C TYR A 43 2.49 13.09 -2.31
N TYR A 44 1.30 13.65 -2.50
CA TYR A 44 0.09 13.17 -1.80
C TYR A 44 -0.25 11.74 -2.17
N TYR A 45 -0.13 11.39 -3.45
CA TYR A 45 -0.27 10.02 -3.91
C TYR A 45 0.70 9.07 -3.19
N LEU A 46 2.00 9.41 -3.15
CA LEU A 46 3.02 8.55 -2.55
C LEU A 46 2.83 8.42 -1.04
N ILE A 47 2.58 9.53 -0.33
CA ILE A 47 2.31 9.52 1.12
C ILE A 47 1.14 8.58 1.42
N PHE A 48 0.05 8.70 0.65
CA PHE A 48 -1.12 7.85 0.86
C PHE A 48 -0.80 6.36 0.62
N ARG A 49 -0.07 6.05 -0.46
CA ARG A 49 0.36 4.68 -0.77
C ARG A 49 1.24 4.09 0.33
N VAL A 50 2.18 4.87 0.86
CA VAL A 50 3.07 4.46 1.96
C VAL A 50 2.28 4.23 3.25
N ILE A 51 1.44 5.18 3.66
CA ILE A 51 0.61 5.05 4.87
C ILE A 51 -0.29 3.83 4.78
N PHE A 52 -1.02 3.69 3.66
CA PHE A 52 -1.95 2.58 3.50
C PHE A 52 -1.23 1.24 3.42
N GLY A 53 -0.12 1.16 2.67
CA GLY A 53 0.70 -0.04 2.61
C GLY A 53 1.29 -0.43 3.97
N ALA A 54 1.78 0.54 4.75
CA ALA A 54 2.28 0.31 6.10
C ALA A 54 1.18 -0.21 7.04
N LEU A 55 -0.04 0.34 6.95
CA LEU A 55 -1.20 -0.15 7.71
C LEU A 55 -1.54 -1.60 7.34
N VAL A 56 -1.51 -1.97 6.06
CA VAL A 56 -1.77 -3.33 5.60
C VAL A 56 -0.69 -4.30 6.12
N ILE A 57 0.59 -3.91 6.05
CA ILE A 57 1.70 -4.71 6.60
C ILE A 57 1.54 -4.88 8.11
N TRP A 58 1.26 -3.80 8.83
CA TRP A 58 1.06 -3.84 10.28
C TRP A 58 -0.10 -4.74 10.68
N ALA A 59 -1.21 -4.72 9.94
CA ALA A 59 -2.34 -5.63 10.15
C ALA A 59 -1.93 -7.10 9.96
N GLY A 60 -1.10 -7.38 8.94
CA GLY A 60 -0.51 -8.72 8.73
C GLY A 60 0.37 -9.16 9.90
N ILE A 61 1.31 -8.32 10.33
CA ILE A 61 2.21 -8.60 11.47
C ILE A 61 1.42 -8.81 12.77
N SER A 62 0.47 -7.92 13.07
CA SER A 62 -0.37 -8.00 14.27
C SER A 62 -1.18 -9.30 14.33
N ARG A 63 -1.58 -9.83 13.18
CA ARG A 63 -2.31 -11.10 13.07
C ARG A 63 -1.41 -12.32 13.29
N ILE A 64 -0.11 -12.22 12.97
CA ILE A 64 0.89 -13.25 13.32
C ILE A 64 1.09 -13.25 14.83
N GLN A 65 1.25 -12.08 15.45
CA GLN A 65 1.51 -11.96 16.89
C GLN A 65 0.33 -12.42 17.78
N ARG A 66 -0.91 -12.34 17.29
CA ARG A 66 -2.10 -12.83 18.03
C ARG A 66 -2.39 -14.33 17.88
N ASN A 67 -1.68 -15.06 17.01
CA ASN A 67 -1.85 -16.51 16.81
C ASN A 67 -0.65 -17.29 17.33
#